data_AF-A0A8T5AX46-F1
#
_entry.id   AF-A0A8T5AX46-F1
#
_cell.length_a   1.000
_cell.length_b   1.000
_cell.length_c   1.000
_cell.angle_alpha   90.00
_cell.angle_beta   90.00
_cell.angle_gamma   90.00
#
_symmetry.space_group_name_H-M   'P 1'
#
loop_
_entity.id
_entity.type
_entity.pdbx_description
1 polymer ?
#
loop_
_entity_poly.entity_id
_entity_poly.type
_entity_poly.pdbx_seq_one_letter_code
_entity_poly.pdbx_strand_id
1 'polypeptide(L)'
;MVGAHSSGVTFGGLFVPYAKESMIYYSGYTNPTAWFGKDFLMLSQGGTGHASSLKMASICGVSITEYVKGFIIAASVGLGFGFLYVSAFWRTAPIPSYIYRFTITGWPIMALESARWTKWLWTGIIFKTDVILAFFFLGIAIVTISDLLFHAPWFLIAMIAGINSLPSSVLMQFVGGLFGQFLARWLGKERWREIAPLVVVGIILGDGVVIALGSAISIVHQSLWSLPY
;
A
#
# COMPACT_ATOMS: atom_id res chain seq x y z
N MET A 1 19.05 9.70 4.02
CA MET A 1 19.71 8.63 3.24
C MET A 1 19.12 7.25 3.51
N VAL A 2 18.82 6.88 4.77
CA VAL A 2 18.21 5.58 5.13
C VAL A 2 16.89 5.29 4.39
N GLY A 3 15.98 6.27 4.29
CA GLY A 3 14.70 6.09 3.59
C GLY A 3 14.82 5.82 2.08
N ALA A 4 15.83 6.40 1.41
CA ALA A 4 16.09 6.15 0.00
C ALA A 4 16.69 4.74 -0.21
N HIS A 5 17.57 4.32 0.71
CA HIS A 5 18.14 2.97 0.69
C HIS A 5 17.07 1.90 0.98
N SER A 6 16.19 2.11 1.95
CA SER A 6 15.08 1.20 2.22
C SER A 6 14.11 1.13 1.04
N SER A 7 13.75 2.26 0.43
CA SER A 7 12.93 2.26 -0.80
C SER A 7 13.59 1.48 -1.94
N GLY A 8 14.92 1.53 -2.07
CA GLY A 8 15.66 0.76 -3.06
C GLY A 8 15.63 -0.76 -2.82
N VAL A 9 15.49 -1.19 -1.56
CA VAL A 9 15.47 -2.61 -1.18
C VAL A 9 14.05 -3.19 -1.14
N THR A 10 13.07 -2.43 -0.65
CA THR A 10 11.72 -2.94 -0.35
C THR A 10 10.59 -2.27 -1.12
N PHE A 11 10.92 -1.35 -2.04
CA PHE A 11 9.96 -0.55 -2.83
C PHE A 11 9.12 0.45 -2.00
N GLY A 12 8.79 0.14 -0.74
CA GLY A 12 7.89 0.92 0.12
C GLY A 12 8.52 1.95 1.06
N GLY A 13 9.86 2.03 1.13
CA GLY A 13 10.55 3.00 1.99
C GLY A 13 10.53 2.68 3.48
N LEU A 14 10.99 3.63 4.30
CA LEU A 14 11.00 3.49 5.76
C LEU A 14 9.70 4.06 6.34
N PHE A 15 8.85 3.19 6.89
CA PHE A 15 7.66 3.57 7.62
C PHE A 15 7.80 3.11 9.08
N VAL A 16 7.68 4.05 10.02
CA VAL A 16 7.65 3.72 11.45
C VAL A 16 6.20 3.50 11.84
N PRO A 17 5.78 2.25 12.12
CA PRO A 17 4.40 1.98 12.46
C PRO A 17 4.04 2.60 13.81
N TYR A 18 2.81 3.10 13.91
CA TYR A 18 2.20 3.59 15.14
C TYR A 18 2.91 4.77 15.82
N ALA A 19 3.74 5.54 15.09
CA ALA A 19 4.48 6.67 15.66
C ALA A 19 3.56 7.77 16.19
N LYS A 20 2.45 8.07 15.50
CA LYS A 20 1.48 9.08 15.97
C LYS A 20 0.65 8.53 17.14
N GLU A 21 0.26 7.26 17.06
CA GLU A 21 -0.55 6.59 18.06
C GLU A 21 0.22 6.45 19.38
N SER A 22 1.53 6.19 19.33
CA SER A 22 2.38 6.16 20.51
C SER A 22 2.50 7.54 21.16
N MET A 23 2.66 8.60 20.37
CA MET A 23 2.66 9.98 20.90
C MET A 23 1.35 10.32 21.61
N ILE A 24 0.20 9.97 21.04
CA ILE A 24 -1.13 10.19 21.66
C ILE A 24 -1.25 9.36 22.95
N TYR A 25 -0.85 8.10 22.94
CA TYR A 25 -0.88 7.24 24.12
C TYR A 25 -0.03 7.80 25.27
N TYR A 26 1.24 8.13 25.00
CA TYR A 26 2.15 8.66 26.00
C TYR A 26 1.83 10.10 26.45
N SER A 27 1.01 10.84 25.69
CA SER A 27 0.48 12.14 26.13
C SER A 27 -0.54 12.03 27.28
N GLY A 28 -1.00 10.83 27.62
CA GLY A 28 -2.01 10.59 28.66
C GLY A 28 -3.45 10.83 28.19
N TYR A 29 -3.68 10.96 26.88
CA TYR A 29 -5.00 11.20 26.32
C TYR A 29 -5.89 9.94 26.34
N THR A 30 -6.93 9.97 27.16
CA THR A 30 -7.80 8.79 27.42
C THR A 30 -9.12 8.79 26.64
N ASN A 31 -9.51 9.92 26.06
CA ASN A 31 -10.80 10.04 25.40
C ASN A 31 -10.81 9.24 24.07
N PRO A 32 -11.84 8.40 23.80
CA PRO A 32 -11.91 7.59 22.59
C PRO A 32 -11.95 8.38 21.28
N THR A 33 -12.39 9.65 21.31
CA THR A 33 -12.61 10.46 20.08
C THR A 33 -11.37 10.61 19.20
N ALA A 34 -10.17 10.78 19.78
CA ALA A 34 -8.92 10.85 19.00
C ALA A 34 -8.55 9.52 18.35
N TRP A 35 -8.98 8.39 18.91
CA TRP A 35 -8.65 7.05 18.42
C TRP A 35 -9.56 6.62 17.27
N PHE A 36 -10.85 7.00 17.31
CA PHE A 36 -11.79 6.75 16.21
C PHE A 36 -11.60 7.73 15.03
N GLY A 37 -10.94 8.86 15.26
CA GLY A 37 -10.51 9.82 14.22
C GLY A 37 -9.13 9.54 13.62
N LYS A 38 -8.53 8.35 13.87
CA LYS A 38 -7.13 8.03 13.50
C LYS A 38 -6.75 8.31 12.04
N ASP A 39 -7.72 8.23 11.12
CA ASP A 39 -7.51 8.44 9.68
C ASP A 39 -7.59 9.92 9.28
N PHE A 40 -8.22 10.78 10.11
CA PHE A 40 -8.33 12.23 9.88
C PHE A 40 -7.24 13.05 10.60
N LEU A 41 -6.66 12.50 11.68
CA LEU A 41 -5.55 13.11 12.41
C LEU A 41 -4.18 12.82 11.75
N MET A 42 -4.12 12.91 10.42
CA MET A 42 -2.87 12.68 9.70
C MET A 42 -1.86 13.80 9.98
N LEU A 43 -0.91 13.54 10.88
CA LEU A 43 0.44 14.10 10.75
C LEU A 43 0.97 13.60 9.40
N SER A 44 0.80 14.43 8.37
CA SER A 44 1.01 14.18 6.94
C SER A 44 2.17 13.22 6.67
N GLN A 45 1.85 11.94 6.49
CA GLN A 45 2.73 10.95 5.86
C GLN A 45 2.65 11.05 4.33
N GLY A 46 1.67 11.78 3.79
CA GLY A 46 1.56 12.00 2.34
C GLY A 46 2.71 12.83 1.78
N GLY A 47 3.21 13.81 2.54
CA GLY A 47 4.27 14.70 2.09
C GLY A 47 5.58 13.98 1.72
N THR A 48 5.96 12.93 2.44
CA THR A 48 7.19 12.18 2.18
C THR A 48 7.09 11.37 0.88
N GLY A 49 5.94 10.74 0.61
CA GLY A 49 5.69 10.01 -0.64
C GLY A 49 5.60 10.92 -1.87
N HIS A 50 5.02 12.11 -1.72
CA HIS A 50 5.01 13.10 -2.80
C HIS A 50 6.40 13.70 -3.04
N ALA A 51 7.17 13.96 -1.98
CA ALA A 51 8.54 14.47 -2.11
C ALA A 51 9.48 13.45 -2.78
N SER A 52 9.37 12.16 -2.45
CA SER A 52 10.15 11.11 -3.12
C SER A 52 9.77 10.99 -4.60
N SER A 53 8.48 11.03 -4.92
CA SER A 53 7.99 10.97 -6.31
C SER A 53 8.43 12.19 -7.13
N LEU A 54 8.41 13.39 -6.55
CA LEU A 54 8.93 14.61 -7.18
C LEU A 54 10.44 14.53 -7.42
N LYS A 55 11.20 13.95 -6.47
CA LYS A 55 12.63 13.74 -6.65
C LYS A 55 12.91 12.75 -7.79
N MET A 56 12.13 11.67 -7.90
CA MET A 56 12.23 10.73 -9.01
C MET A 56 11.91 11.41 -10.34
N ALA A 57 10.84 12.20 -10.42
CA ALA A 57 10.48 12.96 -11.62
C ALA A 57 11.61 13.91 -12.07
N SER A 58 12.23 14.62 -11.13
CA SER A 58 13.38 15.49 -11.39
C SER A 58 14.59 14.72 -11.92
N ILE A 59 14.87 13.51 -11.41
CA ILE A 59 15.95 12.65 -11.91
C ILE A 59 15.65 12.18 -13.35
N CYS A 60 14.38 11.97 -13.68
CA CYS A 60 13.92 11.64 -15.03
C CYS A 60 13.84 12.84 -15.99
N GLY A 61 14.26 14.03 -15.56
CA GLY A 61 14.23 15.25 -16.38
C GLY A 61 12.84 15.88 -16.55
N VAL A 62 11.85 15.44 -15.77
CA VAL A 62 10.49 16.00 -15.79
C VAL A 62 10.44 17.23 -14.88
N SER A 63 9.84 18.33 -15.37
CA SER A 63 9.67 19.51 -14.55
C SER A 63 8.66 19.27 -13.41
N ILE A 64 8.90 19.88 -12.25
CA ILE A 64 7.98 19.77 -11.10
C ILE A 64 6.57 20.21 -11.49
N THR A 65 6.47 21.27 -12.30
CA THR A 65 5.19 21.81 -12.74
C THR A 65 4.41 20.83 -13.63
N GLU A 66 5.08 20.13 -14.56
CA GLU A 66 4.43 19.10 -15.39
C GLU A 66 3.98 17.91 -14.56
N TYR A 67 4.80 17.46 -13.61
CA TYR A 67 4.42 16.40 -12.70
C TYR A 67 3.17 16.76 -11.90
N VAL A 68 3.13 17.98 -11.32
CA VAL A 68 1.97 18.44 -10.54
C VAL A 68 0.72 18.58 -11.43
N LYS A 69 0.84 19.09 -12.65
CA LYS A 69 -0.28 19.12 -13.61
C LYS A 69 -0.80 17.71 -13.90
N GLY A 70 0.10 16.76 -14.19
CA GLY A 70 -0.25 15.37 -14.44
C GLY A 70 -0.95 14.72 -13.24
N PHE A 71 -0.46 14.97 -12.03
CA PHE A 71 -1.07 14.50 -10.79
C PHE A 71 -2.49 15.04 -10.60
N ILE A 72 -2.70 16.35 -10.80
CA ILE A 72 -4.02 16.97 -10.68
C ILE A 72 -4.98 16.41 -11.72
N ILE A 73 -4.56 16.30 -12.99
CA ILE A 73 -5.39 15.73 -14.06
C ILE A 73 -5.78 14.29 -13.72
N ALA A 74 -4.81 13.45 -13.31
CA ALA A 74 -5.07 12.07 -12.93
C ALA A 74 -6.03 11.97 -11.74
N ALA A 75 -5.86 12.82 -10.71
CA ALA A 75 -6.75 12.87 -9.56
C ALA A 75 -8.17 13.31 -9.95
N SER A 76 -8.31 14.34 -10.79
CA SER A 76 -9.60 14.84 -11.26
C SER A 76 -10.33 13.82 -12.13
N VAL A 77 -9.63 13.18 -13.07
CA VAL A 77 -10.20 12.14 -13.93
C VAL A 77 -10.58 10.92 -13.09
N GLY A 78 -9.69 10.46 -12.20
CA GLY A 78 -9.96 9.33 -11.32
C GLY A 78 -11.16 9.55 -10.41
N LEU A 79 -11.30 10.75 -9.85
CA LEU A 79 -12.45 11.14 -9.02
C LEU A 79 -13.73 11.27 -9.85
N GLY A 80 -13.66 11.85 -11.05
CA GLY A 80 -14.78 11.94 -11.98
C GLY A 80 -15.32 10.56 -12.38
N PHE A 81 -14.45 9.67 -12.84
CA PHE A 81 -14.84 8.29 -13.17
C PHE A 81 -15.27 7.50 -11.92
N GLY A 82 -14.64 7.73 -10.77
CA GLY A 82 -15.05 7.14 -9.50
C GLY A 82 -16.51 7.43 -9.16
N PHE A 83 -16.93 8.69 -9.29
CA PHE A 83 -18.34 9.05 -9.09
C PHE A 83 -19.28 8.43 -10.14
N LEU A 84 -18.85 8.37 -11.40
CA LEU A 84 -19.63 7.71 -12.46
C LEU A 84 -19.85 6.22 -12.15
N TYR A 85 -18.80 5.49 -11.76
CA TYR A 85 -18.89 4.07 -11.42
C TYR A 85 -19.78 3.84 -10.20
N VAL A 86 -19.57 4.59 -9.11
CA VAL A 86 -20.42 4.47 -7.90
C VAL A 86 -21.87 4.77 -8.22
N SER A 87 -22.15 5.82 -9.00
CA SER A 87 -23.50 6.14 -9.43
C SER A 87 -24.12 5.03 -10.28
N ALA A 88 -23.35 4.38 -11.16
CA ALA A 88 -23.83 3.26 -11.97
C ALA A 88 -24.16 2.03 -11.11
N PHE A 89 -23.31 1.71 -10.13
CA PHE A 89 -23.59 0.62 -9.19
C PHE A 89 -24.87 0.88 -8.37
N TRP A 90 -25.05 2.09 -7.83
CA TRP A 90 -26.25 2.45 -7.07
C TRP A 90 -27.53 2.40 -7.90
N ARG A 91 -27.45 2.65 -9.21
CA ARG A 91 -28.58 2.50 -10.14
C ARG A 91 -28.93 1.05 -10.43
N THR A 92 -27.93 0.15 -10.40
CA THR A 92 -28.13 -1.28 -10.70
C THR A 92 -28.78 -2.00 -9.53
N ALA A 93 -28.30 -1.74 -8.31
CA ALA A 93 -28.83 -2.32 -7.08
C ALA A 93 -28.43 -1.47 -5.87
N PRO A 94 -29.20 -1.49 -4.77
CA PRO A 94 -28.78 -0.84 -3.53
C PRO A 94 -27.49 -1.48 -2.98
N ILE A 95 -26.59 -0.66 -2.44
CA ILE A 95 -25.42 -1.11 -1.68
C ILE A 95 -25.72 -0.85 -0.19
N PRO A 96 -25.66 -1.84 0.70
CA PRO A 96 -25.31 -3.25 0.50
C PRO A 96 -26.48 -4.11 -0.04
N SER A 97 -26.16 -5.16 -0.81
CA SER A 97 -27.13 -6.15 -1.30
C SER A 97 -26.46 -7.48 -1.69
N TYR A 98 -27.25 -8.54 -1.91
CA TYR A 98 -26.73 -9.86 -2.31
C TYR A 98 -25.99 -9.83 -3.65
N ILE A 99 -26.36 -8.90 -4.53
CA ILE A 99 -25.68 -8.64 -5.80
C ILE A 99 -24.22 -8.24 -5.55
N TYR A 100 -23.97 -7.46 -4.49
CA TYR A 100 -22.65 -7.07 -4.04
C TYR A 100 -22.18 -7.88 -2.84
N ARG A 101 -21.95 -9.20 -3.01
CA ARG A 101 -21.64 -10.15 -1.92
C ARG A 101 -20.57 -9.67 -0.94
N PHE A 102 -19.49 -9.03 -1.42
CA PHE A 102 -18.42 -8.53 -0.56
C PHE A 102 -18.89 -7.46 0.44
N THR A 103 -19.96 -6.72 0.14
CA THR A 103 -20.54 -5.71 1.04
C THR A 103 -21.30 -6.33 2.21
N ILE A 104 -21.78 -7.56 2.06
CA ILE A 104 -22.46 -8.31 3.12
C ILE A 104 -21.46 -9.09 3.97
N THR A 105 -20.47 -9.73 3.35
CA THR A 105 -19.53 -10.59 4.08
C THR A 105 -18.25 -9.87 4.47
N GLY A 106 -17.63 -9.13 3.53
CA GLY A 106 -16.33 -8.48 3.72
C GLY A 106 -16.41 -7.22 4.57
N TRP A 107 -17.35 -6.31 4.29
CA TRP A 107 -17.43 -5.03 5.00
C TRP A 107 -17.60 -5.18 6.53
N PRO A 108 -18.48 -6.06 7.05
CA PRO A 108 -18.58 -6.25 8.50
C PRO A 108 -17.30 -6.81 9.12
N ILE A 109 -16.59 -7.69 8.43
CA ILE A 109 -15.30 -8.23 8.89
C ILE A 109 -14.26 -7.11 8.95
N MET A 110 -14.16 -6.28 7.92
CA MET A 110 -13.24 -5.14 7.89
C MET A 110 -13.58 -4.10 8.97
N ALA A 111 -14.86 -3.83 9.19
CA ALA A 111 -15.32 -2.93 10.24
C ALA A 111 -15.00 -3.48 11.64
N LEU A 112 -15.21 -4.77 11.87
CA LEU A 112 -14.87 -5.44 13.12
C LEU A 112 -13.36 -5.43 13.37
N GLU A 113 -12.55 -5.72 12.36
CA GLU A 113 -11.10 -5.65 12.43
C GLU A 113 -10.62 -4.24 12.75
N SER A 114 -11.15 -3.23 12.05
CA SER A 114 -10.83 -1.82 12.29
C SER A 114 -11.20 -1.37 13.70
N ALA A 115 -12.40 -1.73 14.18
CA ALA A 115 -12.86 -1.43 15.53
C ALA A 115 -12.01 -2.13 16.60
N ARG A 116 -11.71 -3.42 16.40
CA ARG A 116 -10.84 -4.21 17.29
C ARG A 116 -9.44 -3.58 17.36
N TRP A 117 -8.85 -3.24 16.23
CA TRP A 117 -7.52 -2.65 16.17
C TRP A 117 -7.47 -1.28 16.86
N THR A 118 -8.48 -0.44 16.61
CA THR A 118 -8.63 0.86 17.26
C THR A 118 -8.76 0.70 18.78
N LYS A 119 -9.52 -0.29 19.25
CA LYS A 119 -9.63 -0.61 20.68
C LYS A 119 -8.29 -1.02 21.28
N TRP A 120 -7.51 -1.88 20.61
CA TRP A 120 -6.19 -2.31 21.11
C TRP A 120 -5.19 -1.16 21.24
N LEU A 121 -5.22 -0.22 20.28
CA LEU A 121 -4.41 1.00 20.34
C LEU A 121 -4.85 1.89 21.51
N TRP A 122 -6.15 2.16 21.65
CA TRP A 122 -6.69 2.99 22.73
C TRP A 122 -6.42 2.43 24.12
N THR A 123 -6.64 1.12 24.30
CA THR A 123 -6.42 0.42 25.58
C THR A 123 -4.94 0.24 25.93
N GLY A 124 -4.02 0.56 25.02
CA GLY A 124 -2.59 0.45 25.30
C GLY A 124 -2.02 -0.96 25.32
N ILE A 125 -2.81 -1.98 24.95
CA ILE A 125 -2.36 -3.39 24.93
C ILE A 125 -1.12 -3.58 24.04
N ILE A 126 -0.99 -2.75 23.00
CA ILE A 126 0.10 -2.78 22.02
C ILE A 126 1.34 -2.01 22.53
N PHE A 127 1.16 -1.00 23.39
CA PHE A 127 2.25 -0.13 23.86
C PHE A 127 2.94 -0.70 25.11
N LYS A 128 3.60 -1.85 24.93
CA LYS A 128 4.47 -2.43 25.97
C LYS A 128 5.89 -1.92 25.80
N THR A 129 6.26 -0.91 26.60
CA THR A 129 7.56 -0.24 26.50
C THR A 129 8.74 -1.22 26.58
N ASP A 130 8.68 -2.22 27.46
CA ASP A 130 9.73 -3.24 27.60
C ASP A 130 9.94 -4.05 26.32
N VAL A 131 8.84 -4.42 25.65
CA VAL A 131 8.86 -5.19 24.42
C VAL A 131 9.39 -4.33 23.27
N ILE A 132 8.94 -3.07 23.18
CA ILE A 132 9.41 -2.12 22.15
C ILE A 132 10.92 -1.91 22.28
N LEU A 133 11.42 -1.68 23.50
CA LEU A 133 12.85 -1.52 23.76
C LEU A 133 13.63 -2.80 23.45
N ALA A 134 13.14 -3.97 23.86
CA ALA A 134 13.77 -5.24 23.55
C ALA A 134 13.92 -5.46 22.04
N PHE A 135 12.86 -5.20 21.25
CA PHE A 135 12.92 -5.32 19.80
C PHE A 135 13.77 -4.23 19.14
N PHE A 136 13.85 -3.03 19.73
CA PHE A 136 14.76 -1.98 19.25
C PHE A 136 16.22 -2.41 19.38
N PHE A 137 16.63 -2.89 20.55
CA PHE A 137 18.00 -3.39 20.77
C PHE A 137 18.29 -4.66 19.96
N LEU A 138 17.31 -5.56 19.82
CA LEU A 138 17.42 -6.73 18.97
C LEU A 138 17.58 -6.35 17.49
N GLY A 139 16.87 -5.34 17.02
CA GLY A 139 17.02 -4.80 15.66
C GLY A 139 18.42 -4.23 15.44
N ILE A 140 18.96 -3.46 16.39
CA ILE A 140 20.34 -2.97 16.34
C ILE A 140 21.32 -4.14 16.30
N ALA A 141 21.14 -5.15 17.17
CA ALA A 141 22.01 -6.33 17.18
C ALA A 141 22.00 -7.06 15.83
N ILE A 142 20.82 -7.26 15.22
CA ILE A 142 20.71 -7.90 13.90
C ILE A 142 21.42 -7.07 12.82
N VAL A 143 21.22 -5.74 12.78
CA VAL A 143 21.91 -4.89 11.80
C VAL A 143 23.42 -5.00 11.98
N THR A 144 23.93 -4.81 13.21
CA THR A 144 25.37 -4.86 13.50
C THR A 144 25.99 -6.22 13.17
N ILE A 145 25.30 -7.32 13.51
CA ILE A 145 25.77 -8.68 13.18
C ILE A 145 25.73 -8.90 11.66
N SER A 146 24.65 -8.50 10.98
CA SER A 146 24.51 -8.68 9.54
C SER A 146 25.53 -7.87 8.73
N ASP A 147 25.87 -6.68 9.22
CA ASP A 147 26.87 -5.81 8.61
C ASP A 147 28.28 -6.38 8.83
N LEU A 148 28.58 -6.84 10.06
CA LEU A 148 29.89 -7.39 10.41
C LEU A 148 30.18 -8.75 9.76
N LEU A 149 29.20 -9.66 9.68
CA LEU A 149 29.41 -11.01 9.15
C LEU A 149 29.24 -11.10 7.64
N PHE A 150 28.25 -10.40 7.07
CA PHE A 150 27.80 -10.62 5.69
C PHE A 150 27.87 -9.37 4.80
N HIS A 151 28.28 -8.20 5.34
CA HIS A 151 28.25 -6.92 4.62
C HIS A 151 26.87 -6.64 3.98
N ALA A 152 25.80 -7.11 4.63
CA ALA A 152 24.44 -7.13 4.10
C ALA A 152 23.46 -6.35 4.99
N PRO A 153 23.62 -5.01 5.11
CA PRO A 153 22.76 -4.18 5.97
C PRO A 153 21.29 -4.14 5.51
N TRP A 154 21.00 -4.62 4.30
CA TRP A 154 19.65 -4.73 3.74
C TRP A 154 18.82 -5.90 4.31
N PHE A 155 19.45 -6.87 4.99
CA PHE A 155 18.80 -8.10 5.44
C PHE A 155 17.63 -7.83 6.40
N LEU A 156 17.83 -6.98 7.40
CA LEU A 156 16.77 -6.63 8.37
C LEU A 156 15.60 -5.92 7.68
N ILE A 157 15.89 -5.04 6.72
CA ILE A 157 14.86 -4.29 5.98
C ILE A 157 13.99 -5.25 5.15
N ALA A 158 14.63 -6.20 4.45
CA ALA A 158 13.93 -7.23 3.68
C ALA A 158 13.10 -8.16 4.58
N MET A 159 13.63 -8.55 5.74
CA MET A 159 12.94 -9.40 6.71
C MET A 159 11.68 -8.70 7.26
N ILE A 160 11.80 -7.44 7.66
CA ILE A 160 10.67 -6.65 8.16
C ILE A 160 9.61 -6.47 7.07
N ALA A 161 10.02 -6.16 5.83
CA ALA A 161 9.07 -6.02 4.72
C ALA A 161 8.31 -7.34 4.42
N GLY A 162 9.01 -8.48 4.50
CA GLY A 162 8.41 -9.79 4.31
C GLY A 162 7.39 -10.15 5.40
N ILE A 163 7.72 -9.91 6.67
CA ILE A 163 6.84 -10.25 7.83
C ILE A 163 5.52 -9.47 7.79
N ASN A 164 5.53 -8.24 7.29
CA ASN A 164 4.34 -7.39 7.22
C ASN A 164 3.46 -7.70 5.99
N SER A 165 3.86 -8.62 5.13
CA SER A 165 3.18 -8.93 3.88
C SER A 165 2.48 -10.29 3.95
N LEU A 166 1.34 -10.43 3.26
CA LEU A 166 0.65 -11.71 3.18
C LEU A 166 1.53 -12.75 2.48
N PRO A 167 1.60 -14.00 2.96
CA PRO A 167 2.44 -15.03 2.34
C PRO A 167 2.19 -15.20 0.84
N SER A 168 0.94 -15.08 0.40
CA SER A 168 0.56 -15.12 -1.02
C SER A 168 1.23 -14.01 -1.85
N SER A 169 1.24 -12.78 -1.33
CA SER A 169 1.88 -11.64 -2.00
C SER A 169 3.40 -11.78 -2.07
N VAL A 170 4.03 -12.27 -1.00
CA VAL A 170 5.49 -12.52 -0.95
C VAL A 170 5.88 -13.61 -1.93
N LEU A 171 5.09 -14.69 -2.02
CA LEU A 171 5.32 -15.76 -3.00
C LEU A 171 5.20 -15.24 -4.43
N MET A 172 4.20 -14.40 -4.74
CA MET A 172 4.08 -13.80 -6.07
C MET A 172 5.25 -12.87 -6.39
N GLN A 173 5.72 -12.07 -5.43
CA GLN A 173 6.92 -11.24 -5.61
C GLN A 173 8.17 -12.09 -5.84
N PHE A 174 8.31 -13.20 -5.11
CA PHE A 174 9.42 -14.13 -5.29
C PHE A 174 9.39 -14.78 -6.68
N VAL A 175 8.23 -15.27 -7.12
CA VAL A 175 8.05 -15.83 -8.46
C VAL A 175 8.34 -14.77 -9.53
N GLY A 176 7.83 -13.55 -9.37
CA GLY A 176 8.12 -12.44 -10.28
C GLY A 176 9.61 -12.09 -10.34
N GLY A 177 10.31 -12.12 -9.20
CA GLY A 177 11.76 -11.94 -9.12
C GLY A 177 12.54 -13.04 -9.85
N LEU A 178 12.12 -14.30 -9.71
CA LEU A 178 12.71 -15.43 -10.44
C LEU A 178 12.52 -15.28 -11.96
N PHE A 179 11.31 -14.94 -12.41
CA PHE A 179 11.04 -14.65 -13.82
C PHE A 179 11.86 -13.46 -14.33
N GLY A 180 11.98 -12.40 -13.53
CA GLY A 180 12.82 -11.24 -13.87
C GLY A 180 14.29 -11.61 -14.01
N GLN A 181 14.84 -12.45 -13.13
CA GLN A 181 16.21 -12.95 -13.27
C GLN A 181 16.39 -13.87 -14.48
N PHE A 182 15.41 -14.73 -14.76
CA PHE A 182 15.42 -15.58 -15.94
C PHE A 182 15.44 -14.74 -17.22
N LEU A 183 14.58 -13.73 -17.32
CA LEU A 183 14.55 -12.79 -18.44
C LEU A 183 15.83 -11.96 -18.54
N ALA A 184 16.40 -11.52 -17.41
CA ALA A 184 17.69 -10.82 -17.40
C ALA A 184 18.85 -11.68 -17.91
N ARG A 185 18.83 -12.99 -17.63
CA ARG A 185 19.81 -13.94 -18.17
C ARG A 185 19.60 -14.19 -19.66
N TRP A 186 18.34 -14.19 -20.13
CA TRP A 186 18.01 -14.48 -21.52
C TRP A 186 18.17 -13.26 -22.46
N LEU A 187 17.69 -12.07 -22.07
CA LEU A 187 17.77 -10.84 -22.88
C LEU A 187 19.08 -10.05 -22.70
N GLY A 188 19.86 -10.39 -21.67
CA GLY A 188 20.98 -9.59 -21.22
C GLY A 188 20.58 -8.58 -20.15
N LYS A 189 21.43 -8.42 -19.13
CA LYS A 189 21.15 -7.61 -17.92
C LYS A 189 20.87 -6.14 -18.23
N GLU A 190 21.60 -5.57 -19.18
CA GLU A 190 21.49 -4.16 -19.55
C GLU A 190 20.16 -3.87 -20.24
N ARG A 191 19.83 -4.67 -21.27
CA ARG A 191 18.54 -4.59 -21.96
C ARG A 191 17.36 -4.85 -21.03
N TRP A 192 17.48 -5.81 -20.11
CA TRP A 192 16.43 -6.07 -19.11
C TRP A 192 16.21 -4.87 -18.19
N ARG A 193 17.28 -4.19 -17.75
CA ARG A 193 17.19 -3.04 -16.86
C ARG A 193 16.46 -1.86 -17.51
N GLU A 194 16.57 -1.69 -18.82
CA GLU A 194 15.85 -0.67 -19.59
C GLU A 194 14.36 -1.00 -19.76
N ILE A 195 14.02 -2.27 -20.04
CA ILE A 195 12.63 -2.66 -20.32
C ILE A 195 11.82 -3.00 -19.07
N ALA A 196 12.46 -3.42 -17.97
CA ALA A 196 11.76 -3.88 -16.77
C ALA A 196 10.77 -2.83 -16.21
N PRO A 197 11.12 -1.51 -16.12
CA PRO A 197 10.15 -0.50 -15.70
C PRO A 197 8.94 -0.40 -16.63
N LEU A 198 9.12 -0.55 -17.95
CA LEU A 198 8.03 -0.51 -18.93
C LEU A 198 7.07 -1.69 -18.76
N VAL A 199 7.61 -2.89 -18.49
CA VAL A 199 6.79 -4.09 -18.21
C VAL A 199 5.96 -3.88 -16.95
N VAL A 200 6.55 -3.34 -15.88
CA VAL A 200 5.83 -3.06 -14.62
C VAL A 200 4.70 -2.05 -14.85
N VAL A 201 4.98 -0.95 -15.56
CA VAL A 201 3.96 0.04 -15.91
C VAL A 201 2.85 -0.59 -16.75
N GLY A 202 3.19 -1.43 -17.73
CA GLY A 202 2.22 -2.14 -18.56
C GLY A 202 1.31 -3.07 -17.76
N ILE A 203 1.85 -3.80 -16.78
CA ILE A 203 1.08 -4.68 -15.89
C ILE A 203 0.12 -3.86 -15.02
N ILE A 204 0.59 -2.76 -14.42
CA ILE A 204 -0.24 -1.90 -13.56
C ILE A 204 -1.38 -1.26 -14.38
N LEU A 205 -1.07 -0.77 -15.58
CA LEU A 205 -2.10 -0.20 -16.47
C LEU A 205 -3.09 -1.28 -16.94
N GLY A 206 -2.60 -2.46 -17.29
CA GLY A 206 -3.43 -3.59 -17.71
C GLY A 206 -4.38 -4.05 -16.62
N ASP A 207 -3.91 -4.16 -15.38
CA ASP A 207 -4.74 -4.50 -14.21
C ASP A 207 -5.93 -3.54 -14.07
N GLY A 208 -5.67 -2.23 -14.15
CA GLY A 208 -6.72 -1.22 -14.10
C GLY A 208 -7.77 -1.36 -15.22
N VAL A 209 -7.33 -1.65 -16.46
CA VAL A 209 -8.24 -1.85 -17.59
C VAL A 209 -9.07 -3.13 -17.42
N VAL A 210 -8.46 -4.22 -16.97
CA VAL A 210 -9.16 -5.49 -16.71
C VAL A 210 -10.22 -5.33 -15.61
N ILE A 211 -9.89 -4.62 -14.53
CA ILE A 211 -10.85 -4.34 -13.45
C ILE A 211 -12.01 -3.48 -13.97
N ALA A 212 -11.74 -2.45 -14.77
CA ALA A 212 -12.77 -1.58 -15.33
C ALA A 212 -13.71 -2.35 -16.28
N LEU A 213 -13.15 -3.16 -17.18
CA LEU A 213 -13.92 -3.99 -18.12
C LEU A 213 -14.70 -5.09 -17.38
N GLY A 214 -14.07 -5.78 -16.43
CA GLY A 214 -14.72 -6.80 -15.62
C GLY A 214 -15.89 -6.23 -14.80
N SER A 215 -15.72 -5.02 -14.26
CA SER A 215 -16.79 -4.30 -13.56
C SER A 215 -17.93 -3.94 -14.52
N ALA A 216 -17.63 -3.44 -15.71
CA ALA A 216 -18.66 -3.12 -16.71
C ALA A 216 -19.44 -4.36 -17.16
N ILE A 217 -18.76 -5.47 -17.43
CA ILE A 217 -19.39 -6.75 -17.80
C ILE A 217 -20.26 -7.28 -16.66
N SER A 218 -19.77 -7.18 -15.41
CA SER A 218 -20.53 -7.58 -14.22
C SER A 218 -21.83 -6.78 -14.10
N ILE A 219 -21.79 -5.45 -14.32
CA ILE A 219 -22.98 -4.59 -14.31
C ILE A 219 -23.97 -5.00 -15.41
N VAL A 220 -23.50 -5.27 -16.63
CA VAL A 220 -24.37 -5.70 -17.74
C VAL A 220 -25.03 -7.04 -17.42
N HIS A 221 -24.26 -8.01 -16.94
CA HIS A 221 -24.77 -9.33 -16.56
C HIS A 221 -25.83 -9.24 -15.44
N GLN A 222 -25.59 -8.41 -14.42
CA GLN A 222 -26.53 -8.21 -13.32
C GLN A 222 -27.79 -7.45 -13.76
N SER A 223 -27.65 -6.47 -14.66
CA SER A 223 -28.79 -5.72 -15.21
C SER A 223 -29.72 -6.61 -16.05
N LEU A 224 -29.15 -7.58 -16.80
CA LEU A 224 -29.92 -8.56 -17.58
C LEU A 224 -30.74 -9.50 -16.68
N TRP A 225 -30.18 -9.92 -15.54
CA TRP A 225 -30.88 -10.73 -14.53
C TRP A 225 -31.96 -9.96 -13.75
N SER A 226 -31.93 -8.63 -13.81
CA SER A 226 -32.86 -7.74 -13.12
C SER A 226 -34.09 -7.37 -13.96
N LEU A 227 -34.17 -7.84 -15.21
CA LEU A 227 -35.35 -7.63 -16.06
C LEU A 227 -36.49 -8.53 -15.58
N PRO A 228 -37.64 -7.95 -15.16
CA PRO A 228 -38.80 -8.72 -14.74
C PRO A 228 -39.61 -9.12 -15.98
N TYR A 229 -39.14 -10.14 -16.69
CA TYR A 229 -39.98 -10.98 -17.55
C TYR A 229 -39.37 -12.38 -17.68
#